data_AF-A0A7S2KYB5-F1
#
_entry.id   AF-A0A7S2KYB5-F1
#
_cell.length_a   1.000
_cell.length_b   1.000
_cell.length_c   1.000
_cell.angle_alpha   90.00
_cell.angle_beta   90.00
_cell.angle_gamma   90.00
#
_symmetry.space_group_name_H-M   'P 1'
#
loop_
_entity.id
_entity.type
_entity.pdbx_description
1 polymer ?
#
loop_
_entity_poly.entity_id
_entity_poly.type
_entity_poly.pdbx_seq_one_letter_code
_entity_poly.pdbx_strand_id
1 'polypeptide(L)'
;MAPPSGGGTGAARLLLLVAACVPAARGDSVVEILGQLKAMRDVASELFDSAAAGIKEAGDATEAEKVSKWSNDWLSVLGVQRGLTGLVKDFALNYLGRSSYHDANGELVDAISALSMRMRSHDALGDDEAAARVLRQYVMDICKAGKKVFASGGSLHTMLSELQAVLKDANIRHFAKGMKNSAQLRKVLEYLAGPRPADAAEPEEL
;
A
#
# COMPACT_ATOMS: atom_id res chain seq x y z
N MET A 1 15.59 36.90 24.31
CA MET A 1 15.59 36.43 22.92
C MET A 1 15.04 35.01 22.91
N ALA A 2 13.90 34.81 22.24
CA ALA A 2 13.12 33.57 22.25
C ALA A 2 13.82 32.44 21.45
N PRO A 3 13.58 31.16 21.78
CA PRO A 3 14.01 30.03 20.96
C PRO A 3 13.16 29.93 19.68
N PRO A 4 13.71 29.45 18.55
CA PRO A 4 12.91 29.14 17.38
C PRO A 4 12.00 27.94 17.67
N SER A 5 10.70 28.20 17.70
CA SER A 5 9.63 27.20 17.62
C SER A 5 9.43 26.77 16.16
N GLY A 6 9.15 25.48 15.92
CA GLY A 6 8.53 25.05 14.66
C GLY A 6 9.05 23.78 13.98
N GLY A 7 9.52 22.77 14.72
CA GLY A 7 9.66 21.41 14.18
C GLY A 7 8.29 20.73 14.06
N GLY A 8 7.60 20.93 12.94
CA GLY A 8 6.23 20.39 12.75
C GLY A 8 5.77 20.17 11.30
N THR A 9 6.66 20.23 10.31
CA THR A 9 6.27 20.21 8.89
C THR A 9 6.29 18.82 8.23
N GLY A 10 6.79 17.79 8.92
CA GLY A 10 6.86 16.41 8.39
C GLY A 10 5.53 15.65 8.44
N ALA A 11 4.82 15.73 9.57
CA ALA A 11 3.57 14.99 9.78
C ALA A 11 2.40 15.52 8.92
N ALA A 12 2.35 16.85 8.72
CA ALA A 12 1.32 17.50 7.90
C ALA A 12 1.33 17.05 6.43
N ARG A 13 2.49 16.65 5.90
CA ARG A 13 2.63 16.21 4.51
C ARG A 13 2.21 14.76 4.33
N LEU A 14 2.51 13.90 5.30
CA LEU A 14 2.19 12.46 5.28
C LEU A 14 0.68 12.19 5.20
N LEU A 15 -0.12 13.08 5.80
CA LEU A 15 -1.57 13.05 5.84
C LEU A 15 -2.26 13.21 4.48
N LEU A 16 -1.63 13.94 3.54
CA LEU A 16 -2.23 14.27 2.25
C LEU A 16 -2.27 13.09 1.28
N LEU A 17 -1.37 12.11 1.45
CA LEU A 17 -1.29 10.94 0.56
C LEU A 17 -2.40 9.92 0.85
N VAL A 18 -2.88 9.84 2.10
CA VAL A 18 -3.98 8.95 2.48
C VAL A 18 -5.32 9.62 2.17
N ALA A 19 -5.49 10.91 2.50
CA ALA A 19 -6.74 11.64 2.26
C ALA A 19 -7.16 11.67 0.78
N ALA A 20 -6.21 11.56 -0.15
CA ALA A 20 -6.50 11.58 -1.58
C ALA A 20 -6.59 10.18 -2.24
N CYS A 21 -6.23 9.11 -1.51
CA CYS A 21 -6.47 7.73 -1.94
C CYS A 21 -7.80 7.16 -1.40
N VAL A 22 -8.44 7.82 -0.42
CA VAL A 22 -9.73 7.37 0.13
C VAL A 22 -10.88 7.98 -0.72
N PRO A 23 -11.74 7.18 -1.37
CA PRO A 23 -12.77 7.65 -2.31
C PRO A 23 -13.91 8.50 -1.72
N ALA A 24 -13.92 8.74 -0.41
CA ALA A 24 -14.94 9.54 0.25
C ALA A 24 -14.31 10.26 1.43
N ALA A 25 -14.73 11.49 1.70
CA ALA A 25 -14.40 12.23 2.90
C ALA A 25 -14.97 11.50 4.14
N ARG A 26 -14.35 10.40 4.55
CA ARG A 26 -14.44 9.94 5.92
C ARG A 26 -13.92 11.10 6.76
N GLY A 27 -14.71 11.57 7.72
CA GLY A 27 -14.28 12.56 8.71
C GLY A 27 -13.23 12.01 9.69
N ASP A 28 -12.34 11.14 9.20
CA ASP A 28 -11.31 10.49 10.00
C ASP A 28 -10.37 11.57 10.52
N SER A 29 -10.06 11.49 11.81
CA SER A 29 -9.11 12.42 12.40
C SER A 29 -7.72 12.21 11.79
N VAL A 30 -6.92 13.27 11.77
CA VAL A 30 -5.48 13.21 11.43
C VAL A 30 -4.76 12.07 12.18
N VAL A 31 -5.12 11.85 13.44
CA VAL A 31 -4.55 10.80 14.28
C VAL A 31 -4.92 9.41 13.78
N GLU A 32 -6.16 9.21 13.34
CA GLU A 32 -6.65 7.94 12.80
C GLU A 32 -5.97 7.61 11.48
N ILE A 33 -5.84 8.57 10.57
CA ILE A 33 -5.10 8.42 9.30
C ILE A 33 -3.66 8.01 9.56
N LEU A 34 -2.98 8.68 10.50
CA LEU A 34 -1.60 8.34 10.88
C LEU A 34 -1.53 6.94 11.52
N GLY A 35 -2.54 6.55 12.29
CA GLY A 35 -2.66 5.22 12.87
C GLY A 35 -2.76 4.14 11.80
N GLN A 36 -3.63 4.34 10.79
CA GLN A 36 -3.78 3.39 9.68
C GLN A 36 -2.53 3.32 8.81
N LEU A 37 -1.87 4.45 8.57
CA LEU A 37 -0.63 4.47 7.79
C LEU A 37 0.52 3.78 8.52
N LYS A 38 0.63 3.98 9.84
CA LYS A 38 1.59 3.26 10.67
C LYS A 38 1.30 1.76 10.63
N ALA A 39 0.04 1.36 10.83
CA ALA A 39 -0.38 -0.03 10.74
C ALA A 39 -0.03 -0.66 9.38
N MET A 40 -0.32 0.05 8.28
CA MET A 40 0.03 -0.38 6.93
C MET A 40 1.53 -0.63 6.80
N ARG A 41 2.35 0.35 7.23
CA ARG A 41 3.80 0.27 7.13
C ARG A 41 4.37 -0.87 7.98
N ASP A 42 3.91 -1.02 9.22
CA ASP A 42 4.41 -2.05 10.12
C ASP A 42 4.06 -3.45 9.59
N VAL A 43 2.82 -3.66 9.13
CA VAL A 43 2.40 -4.93 8.53
C VAL A 43 3.10 -5.24 7.22
N ALA A 44 3.27 -4.24 6.35
CA ALA A 44 4.00 -4.42 5.11
C ALA A 44 5.47 -4.78 5.41
N SER A 45 6.10 -4.14 6.40
CA SER A 45 7.48 -4.46 6.78
C SER A 45 7.59 -5.90 7.27
N GLU A 46 6.70 -6.31 8.17
CA GLU A 46 6.64 -7.70 8.68
C GLU A 46 6.43 -8.72 7.55
N LEU A 47 5.52 -8.43 6.61
CA LEU A 47 5.25 -9.29 5.47
C LEU A 47 6.51 -9.48 4.60
N PHE A 48 7.21 -8.40 4.26
CA PHE A 48 8.39 -8.46 3.41
C PHE A 48 9.59 -9.09 4.14
N ASP A 49 9.74 -8.83 5.43
CA ASP A 49 10.78 -9.45 6.26
C ASP A 49 10.55 -10.96 6.38
N SER A 50 9.30 -11.38 6.61
CA SER A 50 8.92 -12.79 6.63
C SER A 50 9.13 -13.46 5.27
N ALA A 51 8.77 -12.78 4.18
CA ALA A 51 8.99 -13.29 2.83
C ALA A 51 10.48 -13.45 2.52
N ALA A 52 11.30 -12.44 2.84
CA ALA A 52 12.75 -12.49 2.65
C ALA A 52 13.40 -13.62 3.46
N ALA A 53 12.99 -13.81 4.73
CA ALA A 53 13.46 -14.91 5.56
C ALA A 53 13.13 -16.27 4.93
N GLY A 54 11.88 -16.47 4.48
CA GLY A 54 11.46 -17.72 3.84
C GLY A 54 12.18 -18.00 2.51
N ILE A 55 12.45 -16.97 1.70
CA ILE A 55 13.22 -17.10 0.45
C ILE A 55 14.68 -17.48 0.75
N LYS A 56 15.27 -16.87 1.78
CA LYS A 56 16.63 -17.16 2.23
C LYS A 56 16.76 -18.60 2.75
N GLU A 57 15.78 -19.06 3.54
CA GLU A 57 15.71 -20.46 4.02
C GLU A 57 15.56 -21.46 2.86
N ALA A 58 14.89 -21.07 1.78
CA ALA A 58 14.78 -21.87 0.55
C ALA A 58 16.06 -21.87 -0.30
N GLY A 59 17.13 -21.19 0.12
CA GLY A 59 18.45 -21.19 -0.53
C GLY A 59 18.70 -20.04 -1.51
N ASP A 60 17.76 -19.10 -1.67
CA ASP A 60 17.91 -17.97 -2.61
C ASP A 60 18.22 -16.66 -1.87
N ALA A 61 19.46 -16.55 -1.38
CA ALA A 61 19.90 -15.37 -0.64
C ALA A 61 19.84 -14.07 -1.48
N THR A 62 20.07 -14.16 -2.79
CA THR A 62 20.08 -12.99 -3.69
C THR A 62 18.67 -12.42 -3.87
N GLU A 63 17.66 -13.27 -4.06
CA GLU A 63 16.28 -12.79 -4.13
C GLU A 63 15.76 -12.31 -2.78
N ALA A 64 16.11 -12.97 -1.68
CA ALA A 64 15.80 -12.50 -0.34
C ALA A 64 16.32 -11.08 -0.09
N GLU A 65 17.56 -10.78 -0.51
CA GLU A 65 18.14 -9.45 -0.37
C GLU A 65 17.42 -8.39 -1.21
N LYS A 66 16.93 -8.74 -2.41
CA LYS A 66 16.09 -7.82 -3.20
C LYS A 66 14.78 -7.48 -2.50
N VAL A 67 14.14 -8.47 -1.88
CA VAL A 67 12.90 -8.27 -1.11
C VAL A 67 13.16 -7.38 0.11
N SER A 68 14.21 -7.67 0.90
CA SER A 68 14.59 -6.85 2.05
C SER A 68 14.98 -5.42 1.64
N LYS A 69 15.71 -5.27 0.53
CA LYS A 69 16.09 -3.97 0.01
C LYS A 69 14.86 -3.15 -0.39
N TRP A 70 13.90 -3.76 -1.09
CA TRP A 70 12.66 -3.08 -1.44
C TRP A 70 11.90 -2.59 -0.19
N SER A 71 11.77 -3.45 0.82
CA SER A 71 11.13 -3.11 2.11
C SER A 71 11.82 -1.90 2.75
N ASN A 72 13.15 -1.95 2.88
CA ASN A 72 13.94 -0.87 3.46
C ASN A 72 13.87 0.42 2.66
N ASP A 73 13.91 0.33 1.33
CA ASP A 73 13.89 1.50 0.46
C ASP A 73 12.52 2.21 0.48
N TRP A 74 11.41 1.48 0.54
CA TRP A 74 10.07 2.08 0.35
C TRP A 74 9.22 2.18 1.63
N LEU A 75 9.47 1.34 2.64
CA LEU A 75 8.76 1.35 3.92
C LEU A 75 9.53 2.08 5.03
N SER A 76 10.74 2.57 4.72
CA SER A 76 11.46 3.50 5.61
C SER A 76 10.73 4.84 5.69
N VAL A 77 10.83 5.48 6.86
CA VAL A 77 10.23 6.81 7.08
C VAL A 77 11.01 7.89 6.34
N LEU A 78 12.33 7.76 6.26
CA LEU A 78 13.24 8.79 5.76
C LEU A 78 13.72 8.47 4.34
N GLY A 79 13.57 9.45 3.44
CA GLY A 79 14.15 9.41 2.10
C GLY A 79 13.58 10.55 1.23
N VAL A 80 14.44 11.33 0.57
CA VAL A 80 13.96 12.49 -0.22
C VAL A 80 13.23 12.04 -1.49
N GLN A 81 13.63 10.91 -2.07
CA GLN A 81 13.10 10.32 -3.32
C GLN A 81 12.68 8.85 -3.14
N ARG A 82 12.71 8.36 -1.89
CA ARG A 82 12.41 6.98 -1.47
C ARG A 82 11.72 7.03 -0.10
N GLY A 83 11.24 5.90 0.37
CA GLY A 83 10.54 5.81 1.64
C GLY A 83 9.21 6.57 1.63
N LEU A 84 8.51 6.54 2.77
CA LEU A 84 7.20 7.17 2.91
C LEU A 84 7.25 8.68 2.64
N THR A 85 8.32 9.37 3.04
CA THR A 85 8.47 10.81 2.79
C THR A 85 8.63 11.15 1.31
N GLY A 86 9.39 10.36 0.56
CA GLY A 86 9.54 10.52 -0.88
C GLY A 86 8.25 10.23 -1.65
N LEU A 87 7.51 9.18 -1.25
CA LEU A 87 6.19 8.86 -1.82
C LEU A 87 5.17 9.98 -1.57
N VAL A 88 5.15 10.50 -0.35
CA VAL A 88 4.29 11.62 0.07
C VAL A 88 4.58 12.90 -0.69
N LYS A 89 5.87 13.25 -0.82
CA LYS A 89 6.29 14.40 -1.61
C LYS A 89 5.86 14.26 -3.07
N ASP A 90 6.09 13.10 -3.68
CA ASP A 90 5.68 12.84 -5.06
C ASP A 90 4.17 13.00 -5.22
N PHE A 91 3.39 12.40 -4.33
CA PHE A 91 1.94 12.52 -4.33
C PHE A 91 1.45 13.98 -4.25
N ALA A 92 1.93 14.70 -3.23
CA ALA A 92 1.48 16.05 -2.91
C ALA A 92 1.83 17.07 -4.00
N LEU A 93 2.99 16.91 -4.65
CA LEU A 93 3.44 17.85 -5.68
C LEU A 93 2.83 17.55 -7.06
N ASN A 94 2.58 16.27 -7.36
CA ASN A 94 2.26 15.85 -8.72
C ASN A 94 0.80 15.40 -8.93
N TYR A 95 0.04 15.09 -7.88
CA TYR A 95 -1.28 14.45 -8.04
C TYR A 95 -2.37 15.05 -7.15
N LEU A 96 -2.04 15.50 -5.95
CA LEU A 96 -3.01 16.13 -5.04
C LEU A 96 -3.69 17.34 -5.72
N GLY A 97 -5.03 17.33 -5.75
CA GLY A 97 -5.84 18.41 -6.29
C GLY A 97 -5.88 18.50 -7.82
N ARG A 98 -5.28 17.54 -8.54
CA ARG A 98 -5.36 17.47 -10.00
C ARG A 98 -6.51 16.58 -10.43
N SER A 99 -7.44 17.12 -11.24
CA SER A 99 -8.55 16.35 -11.81
C SER A 99 -8.06 15.10 -12.55
N SER A 100 -6.97 15.22 -13.32
CA SER A 100 -6.39 14.10 -14.06
C SER A 100 -6.02 12.89 -13.21
N TYR A 101 -5.71 13.08 -11.92
CA TYR A 101 -5.49 11.97 -11.00
C TYR A 101 -6.83 11.33 -10.59
N HIS A 102 -7.80 12.14 -10.17
CA HIS A 102 -9.11 11.69 -9.72
C HIS A 102 -9.94 11.05 -10.84
N ASP A 103 -9.75 11.48 -12.09
CA ASP A 103 -10.44 10.91 -13.26
C ASP A 103 -9.84 9.56 -13.68
N ALA A 104 -8.57 9.30 -13.34
CA ALA A 104 -7.82 8.13 -13.80
C ALA A 104 -7.57 7.07 -12.72
N ASN A 105 -7.80 7.38 -11.43
CA ASN A 105 -7.47 6.47 -10.33
C ASN A 105 -8.51 5.37 -10.08
N GLY A 106 -9.64 5.36 -10.79
CA GLY A 106 -10.71 4.36 -10.64
C GLY A 106 -10.21 2.91 -10.76
N GLU A 107 -9.44 2.60 -11.81
CA GLU A 107 -8.88 1.24 -12.00
C GLU A 107 -7.98 0.81 -10.82
N LEU A 108 -7.26 1.75 -10.21
CA LEU A 108 -6.40 1.47 -9.06
C LEU A 108 -7.24 1.15 -7.82
N VAL A 109 -8.29 1.92 -7.57
CA VAL A 109 -9.23 1.69 -6.47
C VAL A 109 -9.95 0.34 -6.63
N ASP A 110 -10.37 0.02 -7.86
CA ASP A 110 -11.02 -1.26 -8.17
C ASP A 110 -10.08 -2.45 -7.92
N ALA A 111 -8.80 -2.34 -8.33
CA ALA A 111 -7.80 -3.38 -8.11
C ALA A 111 -7.52 -3.60 -6.60
N ILE A 112 -7.41 -2.53 -5.81
CA ILE A 112 -7.25 -2.59 -4.36
C ILE A 112 -8.49 -3.24 -3.72
N SER A 113 -9.68 -2.83 -4.15
CA SER A 113 -10.96 -3.37 -3.66
C SER A 113 -11.09 -4.87 -3.97
N ALA A 114 -10.69 -5.30 -5.16
CA ALA A 114 -10.72 -6.71 -5.55
C ALA A 114 -9.79 -7.57 -4.68
N LEU A 115 -8.58 -7.08 -4.39
CA LEU A 115 -7.66 -7.74 -3.45
C LEU A 115 -8.27 -7.81 -2.03
N SER A 116 -8.82 -6.70 -1.54
CA SER A 116 -9.47 -6.63 -0.23
C SER A 116 -10.62 -7.64 -0.10
N MET A 117 -11.49 -7.74 -1.10
CA MET A 117 -12.56 -8.74 -1.14
C MET A 117 -12.03 -10.16 -1.14
N ARG A 118 -10.98 -10.44 -1.92
CA ARG A 118 -10.36 -11.78 -1.96
C ARG A 118 -9.79 -12.17 -0.60
N MET A 119 -9.17 -11.24 0.12
CA MET A 119 -8.61 -11.51 1.46
C MET A 119 -9.68 -11.72 2.55
N ARG A 120 -10.93 -11.30 2.32
CA ARG A 120 -12.05 -11.55 3.25
C ARG A 120 -12.60 -12.97 3.13
N SER A 121 -12.60 -13.56 1.93
CA SER A 121 -12.98 -14.97 1.78
C SER A 121 -11.93 -15.87 2.42
N HIS A 122 -12.26 -16.53 3.53
CA HIS A 122 -11.32 -17.38 4.27
C HIS A 122 -10.74 -18.54 3.42
N ASP A 123 -11.49 -18.99 2.41
CA ASP A 123 -11.09 -20.07 1.49
C ASP A 123 -10.20 -19.60 0.32
N ALA A 124 -10.00 -18.29 0.16
CA ALA A 124 -9.33 -17.73 -1.01
C ALA A 124 -7.80 -17.77 -0.96
N LEU A 125 -7.24 -17.86 0.25
CA LEU A 125 -5.80 -17.91 0.52
C LEU A 125 -5.44 -19.34 0.94
N GLY A 126 -5.82 -20.31 0.09
CA GLY A 126 -5.37 -21.69 0.22
C GLY A 126 -3.85 -21.77 0.32
N ASP A 127 -3.33 -22.82 0.95
CA ASP A 127 -1.88 -23.04 1.06
C ASP A 127 -1.26 -23.59 -0.24
N ASP A 128 -2.07 -23.72 -1.30
CA ASP A 128 -1.62 -24.18 -2.60
C ASP A 128 -1.01 -23.07 -3.45
N GLU A 129 -0.21 -23.49 -4.43
CA GLU A 129 0.50 -22.60 -5.35
C GLU A 129 -0.45 -21.79 -6.24
N ALA A 130 -1.65 -22.33 -6.53
CA ALA A 130 -2.62 -21.65 -7.38
C ALA A 130 -3.21 -20.42 -6.66
N ALA A 131 -3.56 -20.54 -5.39
CA ALA A 131 -4.02 -19.44 -4.55
C ALA A 131 -2.96 -18.35 -4.41
N ALA A 132 -1.68 -18.74 -4.25
CA ALA A 132 -0.58 -17.79 -4.20
C ALA A 132 -0.41 -17.04 -5.54
N ARG A 133 -0.52 -17.73 -6.68
CA ARG A 133 -0.49 -17.08 -8.02
C ARG A 133 -1.66 -16.13 -8.24
N VAL A 134 -2.86 -16.47 -7.77
CA VAL A 134 -4.02 -15.57 -7.82
C VAL A 134 -3.75 -14.31 -7.00
N LEU A 135 -3.19 -14.44 -5.80
CA LEU A 135 -2.82 -13.31 -4.96
C LEU A 135 -1.76 -12.42 -5.63
N ARG A 136 -0.76 -13.04 -6.28
CA ARG A 136 0.20 -12.31 -7.11
C ARG A 136 -0.50 -11.49 -8.17
N GLN A 137 -1.44 -12.07 -8.90
CA GLN A 137 -2.13 -11.40 -9.98
C GLN A 137 -2.83 -10.13 -9.48
N TYR A 138 -3.52 -10.19 -8.35
CA TYR A 138 -4.13 -8.99 -7.74
C TYR A 138 -3.11 -7.90 -7.42
N VAL A 139 -1.96 -8.24 -6.83
CA VAL A 139 -0.93 -7.23 -6.54
C VAL A 139 -0.29 -6.69 -7.83
N MET A 140 -0.14 -7.54 -8.86
CA MET A 140 0.33 -7.13 -10.18
C MET A 140 -0.67 -6.19 -10.88
N ASP A 141 -1.97 -6.42 -10.71
CA ASP A 141 -3.02 -5.55 -11.25
C ASP A 141 -2.99 -4.18 -10.57
N ILE A 142 -2.78 -4.12 -9.25
CA ILE A 142 -2.55 -2.86 -8.51
C ILE A 142 -1.31 -2.15 -9.05
N CYS A 143 -0.20 -2.86 -9.25
CA CYS A 143 1.03 -2.27 -9.80
C CYS A 143 0.80 -1.71 -11.21
N LYS A 144 0.08 -2.46 -12.06
CA LYS A 144 -0.22 -2.06 -13.43
C LYS A 144 -1.15 -0.84 -13.47
N ALA A 145 -2.23 -0.84 -12.69
CA ALA A 145 -3.15 0.28 -12.60
C ALA A 145 -2.46 1.52 -12.03
N GLY A 146 -1.73 1.37 -10.92
CA GLY A 146 -1.01 2.48 -10.30
C GLY A 146 0.06 3.09 -11.22
N LYS A 147 0.76 2.27 -12.02
CA LYS A 147 1.73 2.78 -13.01
C LYS A 147 1.10 3.53 -14.20
N LYS A 148 -0.19 3.35 -14.48
CA LYS A 148 -0.91 4.20 -15.44
C LYS A 148 -1.24 5.57 -14.85
N VAL A 149 -1.49 5.61 -13.54
CA VAL A 149 -1.88 6.83 -12.81
C VAL A 149 -0.66 7.68 -12.47
N PHE A 150 0.43 7.06 -12.04
CA PHE A 150 1.63 7.75 -11.59
C PHE A 150 2.62 7.96 -12.73
N ALA A 151 3.14 9.18 -12.85
CA ALA A 151 4.07 9.58 -13.89
C ALA A 151 5.38 8.76 -13.83
N SER A 152 5.83 8.30 -15.00
CA SER A 152 7.13 7.63 -15.13
C SER A 152 8.25 8.53 -14.61
N GLY A 153 9.15 7.96 -13.80
CA GLY A 153 10.21 8.69 -13.10
C GLY A 153 9.82 9.26 -11.74
N GLY A 154 8.53 9.23 -11.37
CA GLY A 154 8.05 9.54 -10.02
C GLY A 154 8.39 8.45 -9.01
N SER A 155 8.44 8.80 -7.72
CA SER A 155 8.70 7.87 -6.62
C SER A 155 7.64 6.77 -6.57
N LEU A 156 6.36 7.10 -6.73
CA LEU A 156 5.25 6.14 -6.70
C LEU A 156 5.33 5.14 -7.86
N HIS A 157 5.57 5.63 -9.08
CA HIS A 157 5.75 4.76 -10.24
C HIS A 157 6.98 3.84 -10.08
N THR A 158 8.08 4.37 -9.54
CA THR A 158 9.31 3.61 -9.30
C THR A 158 9.08 2.52 -8.26
N MET A 159 8.46 2.84 -7.13
CA MET A 159 8.11 1.89 -6.08
C MET A 159 7.27 0.71 -6.62
N LEU A 160 6.22 1.01 -7.40
CA LEU A 160 5.38 -0.01 -8.02
C LEU A 160 6.13 -0.85 -9.05
N SER A 161 7.06 -0.25 -9.79
CA SER A 161 7.88 -0.97 -10.76
C SER A 161 8.87 -1.92 -10.08
N GLU A 162 9.49 -1.48 -8.99
CA GLU A 162 10.38 -2.33 -8.19
C GLU A 162 9.58 -3.43 -7.46
N LEU A 163 8.36 -3.12 -6.98
CA LEU A 163 7.46 -4.10 -6.37
C LEU A 163 7.11 -5.22 -7.36
N GLN A 164 6.77 -4.83 -8.58
CA GLN A 164 6.49 -5.77 -9.67
C GLN A 164 7.67 -6.71 -9.95
N ALA A 165 8.90 -6.22 -9.80
CA ALA A 165 10.12 -6.99 -10.06
C ALA A 165 10.45 -7.99 -8.93
N VAL A 166 10.11 -7.68 -7.67
CA VAL A 166 10.34 -8.59 -6.53
C VAL A 166 9.25 -9.66 -6.39
N LEU A 167 8.06 -9.41 -6.93
CA LEU A 167 6.94 -10.37 -6.94
C LEU A 167 7.09 -11.41 -8.06
N LYS A 168 7.98 -12.38 -7.86
CA LYS A 168 8.20 -13.51 -8.76
C LYS A 168 7.33 -14.71 -8.38
N ASP A 169 6.96 -15.52 -9.38
CA ASP A 169 6.19 -16.75 -9.17
C ASP A 169 6.89 -17.72 -8.22
N ALA A 170 8.22 -17.82 -8.26
CA ALA A 170 8.98 -18.68 -7.36
C ALA A 170 8.87 -18.29 -5.87
N ASN A 171 8.65 -16.99 -5.60
CA ASN A 171 8.73 -16.43 -4.25
C ASN A 171 7.35 -16.15 -3.64
N ILE A 172 6.29 -16.19 -4.44
CA ILE A 172 4.97 -15.73 -4.04
C ILE A 172 4.37 -16.49 -2.86
N ARG A 173 4.69 -17.79 -2.72
CA ARG A 173 4.23 -18.60 -1.58
C ARG A 173 4.66 -18.00 -0.24
N HIS A 174 5.84 -17.39 -0.18
CA HIS A 174 6.37 -16.78 1.04
C HIS A 174 5.57 -15.52 1.41
N PHE A 175 5.18 -14.73 0.42
CA PHE A 175 4.27 -13.61 0.60
C PHE A 175 2.85 -14.04 0.97
N ALA A 176 2.29 -15.05 0.28
CA ALA A 176 0.94 -15.54 0.54
C ALA A 176 0.75 -16.02 1.99
N LYS A 177 1.76 -16.72 2.52
CA LYS A 177 1.79 -17.17 3.92
C LYS A 177 1.71 -15.99 4.91
N GLY A 178 2.45 -14.92 4.66
CA GLY A 178 2.41 -13.71 5.51
C GLY A 178 1.07 -12.97 5.40
N MET A 179 0.51 -12.86 4.18
CA MET A 179 -0.75 -12.16 3.96
C MET A 179 -1.95 -12.87 4.59
N LYS A 180 -1.99 -14.21 4.52
CA LYS A 180 -3.08 -15.05 5.09
C LYS A 180 -3.26 -14.83 6.59
N ASN A 181 -2.16 -14.73 7.32
CA ASN A 181 -2.19 -14.67 8.78
C ASN A 181 -2.35 -13.25 9.33
N SER A 182 -2.28 -12.22 8.47
CA SER A 182 -2.32 -10.83 8.92
C SER A 182 -3.75 -10.26 8.96
N ALA A 183 -4.38 -10.34 10.14
CA ALA A 183 -5.64 -9.63 10.40
C ALA A 183 -5.51 -8.11 10.25
N GLN A 184 -4.33 -7.57 10.56
CA GLN A 184 -4.05 -6.14 10.43
C GLN A 184 -3.94 -5.72 8.94
N LEU A 185 -3.36 -6.57 8.08
CA LEU A 185 -3.32 -6.31 6.63
C LEU A 185 -4.74 -6.19 6.05
N ARG A 186 -5.64 -7.08 6.47
CA ARG A 186 -7.05 -7.03 6.07
C ARG A 186 -7.65 -5.67 6.45
N LYS A 187 -7.58 -5.26 7.71
CA LYS A 187 -8.12 -3.96 8.16
C LYS A 187 -7.57 -2.78 7.36
N VAL A 188 -6.28 -2.79 7.04
CA VAL A 188 -5.65 -1.74 6.22
C VAL A 188 -6.20 -1.72 4.80
N LEU A 189 -6.33 -2.88 4.15
CA LEU A 189 -6.89 -2.96 2.79
C LEU A 189 -8.37 -2.57 2.76
N GLU A 190 -9.12 -2.87 3.81
CA GLU A 190 -10.52 -2.43 3.97
C GLU A 190 -10.62 -0.92 4.16
N TYR A 191 -9.69 -0.35 4.93
CA TYR A 191 -9.60 1.09 5.09
C TYR A 191 -9.32 1.78 3.75
N LEU A 192 -8.34 1.28 2.99
CA LEU A 192 -7.92 1.83 1.70
C LEU A 192 -8.96 1.66 0.58
N ALA A 193 -9.73 0.57 0.61
CA ALA A 193 -10.81 0.34 -0.36
C ALA A 193 -11.98 1.33 -0.21
N GLY A 194 -12.05 2.08 0.90
CA GLY A 194 -13.11 3.04 1.17
C GLY A 194 -14.42 2.40 1.69
N PRO A 195 -15.41 3.25 2.06
CA PRO A 195 -16.73 2.78 2.48
C PRO A 195 -17.46 2.08 1.34
N ARG A 196 -18.17 0.99 1.65
CA ARG A 196 -18.97 0.26 0.65
C ARG A 196 -20.27 1.01 0.37
N PRO A 197 -20.80 0.94 -0.87
CA PRO A 197 -22.14 1.44 -1.18
C PRO A 197 -23.23 0.83 -0.28
N ALA A 198 -23.06 -0.41 0.18
CA ALA A 198 -23.99 -1.10 1.08
C ALA A 198 -24.00 -0.56 2.52
N ASP A 199 -22.92 0.14 2.93
CA ASP A 199 -22.81 0.78 4.25
C ASP A 199 -23.18 2.29 4.17
N ALA A 200 -23.60 2.78 2.99
CA ALA A 200 -23.91 4.18 2.69
C ALA A 200 -25.42 4.48 2.61
N ALA A 201 -26.29 3.54 3.02
CA ALA A 201 -27.72 3.77 3.26
C ALA A 201 -27.95 3.74 4.78
N GLU A 202 -28.59 4.72 5.43
CA GLU A 202 -29.70 5.56 4.97
C GLU A 202 -29.44 7.05 5.19
N PRO A 203 -29.77 7.94 4.24
CA PRO A 203 -30.09 9.31 4.61
C PRO A 203 -31.37 9.26 5.46
N GLU A 204 -31.29 9.68 6.73
CA GLU A 204 -32.48 10.09 7.48
C GLU A 204 -33.21 11.14 6.64
N GLU A 205 -34.35 10.78 6.08
CA GLU A 205 -35.31 11.73 5.53
C GLU A 205 -35.76 12.65 6.69
N LEU A 206 -35.42 13.93 6.59
CA LEU A 206 -36.00 15.01 7.41
C LEU A 206 -37.27 15.54 6.75
#